data_AF-A0A2V8WXB9-F1
#
_entry.id   AF-A0A2V8WXB9-F1
#
_cell.length_a   1.000
_cell.length_b   1.000
_cell.length_c   1.000
_cell.angle_alpha   90.00
_cell.angle_beta   90.00
_cell.angle_gamma   90.00
#
_symmetry.space_group_name_H-M   'P 1'
#
loop_
_entity.id
_entity.type
_entity.pdbx_description
1 polymer ?
#
loop_
_entity_poly.entity_id
_entity_poly.type
_entity_poly.pdbx_seq_one_letter_code
_entity_poly.pdbx_strand_id
1 'polypeptide(L)'
;MQLPIRPNEKVRVLMDLAGGTRNVIKKDSLATIRSEGLVGDKFVEISFGSEQSPKVGDGDMIQGEPPLQISDLLNKTNEVLDSTKGAIENVNDTTKQSQIHHQQNRSGSGNGRSADQ
;
A
#
# COMPACT_ATOMS: atom_id res chain seq x y z
N MET A 1 -2.92 -23.81 19.11
CA MET A 1 -2.46 -23.39 17.77
C MET A 1 -2.00 -24.61 17.01
N GLN A 2 -2.34 -24.73 15.73
CA GLN A 2 -1.78 -25.77 14.85
C GLN A 2 -0.74 -25.11 13.94
N LEU A 3 0.52 -25.48 14.15
CA LEU A 3 1.64 -24.99 13.37
C LEU A 3 1.71 -25.70 12.00
N PRO A 4 2.05 -24.97 10.93
CA PRO A 4 2.26 -25.57 9.62
C PRO A 4 3.48 -26.52 9.64
N ILE A 5 3.39 -27.62 8.89
CA ILE A 5 4.48 -28.60 8.76
C ILE A 5 5.33 -28.26 7.53
N ARG A 6 4.81 -27.43 6.63
CA ARG A 6 5.50 -26.95 5.41
C ARG A 6 5.55 -25.42 5.34
N PRO A 7 6.61 -24.81 4.77
CA PRO A 7 6.79 -23.35 4.71
C PRO A 7 5.65 -22.52 4.09
N ASN A 8 4.76 -23.14 3.31
CA ASN A 8 3.64 -22.47 2.62
C ASN A 8 2.26 -22.87 3.18
N GLU A 9 2.20 -23.55 4.32
CA GLU A 9 0.93 -23.88 4.96
C GLU A 9 0.44 -22.73 5.85
N LYS A 10 -0.88 -22.54 5.88
CA LYS A 10 -1.51 -21.52 6.71
C LYS A 10 -1.42 -21.93 8.18
N VAL A 11 -1.08 -20.98 9.04
CA VAL A 11 -1.20 -21.14 10.50
C VAL A 11 -2.69 -21.12 10.85
N ARG A 12 -3.14 -22.08 11.65
CA ARG A 12 -4.50 -22.08 12.23
C ARG A 12 -4.44 -21.77 13.72
N VAL A 13 -5.10 -20.70 14.11
CA VAL A 13 -5.25 -20.29 15.51
C VAL A 13 -6.61 -20.76 16.00
N LEU A 14 -6.61 -21.56 17.06
CA LEU A 14 -7.83 -21.93 17.77
C LEU A 14 -7.98 -20.96 18.93
N MET A 15 -9.14 -20.31 19.04
CA MET A 15 -9.42 -19.30 20.05
C MET A 15 -10.68 -19.69 20.83
N ASP A 16 -10.65 -19.49 22.14
CA ASP A 16 -11.85 -19.51 22.96
C ASP A 16 -12.42 -18.10 23.08
N LEU A 17 -13.72 -17.97 22.79
CA LEU A 17 -14.44 -16.71 22.90
C LEU A 17 -15.29 -16.74 24.16
N ALA A 18 -15.23 -15.66 24.95
CA ALA A 18 -16.16 -15.46 26.06
C ALA A 18 -17.61 -15.47 25.54
N GLY A 19 -18.53 -16.07 26.31
CA GLY A 19 -19.90 -16.35 25.86
C GLY A 19 -20.66 -15.13 25.33
N GLY A 20 -20.46 -13.94 25.94
CA GLY A 20 -21.09 -12.69 25.49
C GLY A 20 -20.59 -12.19 24.12
N THR A 21 -19.35 -12.53 23.76
CA THR A 21 -18.68 -12.07 22.53
C THR A 21 -19.25 -12.75 21.28
N ARG A 22 -19.85 -13.94 21.42
CA ARG A 22 -20.46 -14.68 20.30
C ARG A 22 -21.64 -13.94 19.64
N ASN A 23 -22.23 -12.97 20.34
CA ASN A 23 -23.33 -12.18 19.80
C ASN A 23 -22.89 -11.16 18.74
N VAL A 24 -21.64 -10.70 18.82
CA VAL A 24 -21.09 -9.62 17.99
C VAL A 24 -20.16 -10.11 16.89
N ILE A 25 -19.60 -11.33 17.00
CA ILE A 25 -18.76 -11.91 15.94
C ILE A 25 -19.63 -12.67 14.93
N LYS A 26 -19.43 -12.39 13.66
CA LYS A 26 -20.17 -12.97 12.54
C LYS A 26 -19.27 -13.82 11.64
N LYS A 27 -19.86 -14.61 10.76
CA LYS A 27 -19.09 -15.52 9.88
C LYS A 27 -18.20 -14.81 8.86
N ASP A 28 -18.50 -13.54 8.57
CA ASP A 28 -17.73 -12.66 7.69
C ASP A 28 -16.79 -11.72 8.45
N SER A 29 -16.64 -11.92 9.77
CA SER A 29 -15.58 -11.28 10.55
C SER A 29 -14.21 -11.59 9.98
N LEU A 30 -13.29 -10.65 10.16
CA LEU A 30 -11.89 -10.76 9.76
C LEU A 30 -11.01 -10.80 11.01
N ALA A 31 -10.04 -11.70 11.01
CA ALA A 31 -9.04 -11.83 12.06
C ALA A 31 -7.68 -11.32 11.59
N THR A 32 -7.05 -10.46 12.37
CA THR A 32 -5.76 -9.86 12.02
C THR A 32 -4.84 -9.80 13.20
N ILE A 33 -3.56 -10.08 12.98
CA ILE A 33 -2.55 -9.88 14.01
C ILE A 33 -2.23 -8.39 14.09
N ARG A 34 -2.38 -7.78 15.27
CA ARG A 34 -1.97 -6.41 15.55
C ARG A 34 -0.87 -6.41 16.61
N SER A 35 -0.12 -5.32 16.67
CA SER A 35 0.76 -5.02 17.81
C SER A 35 0.12 -3.92 18.64
N GLU A 36 0.27 -3.96 19.95
CA GLU A 36 -0.01 -2.79 20.79
C GLU A 36 1.03 -1.70 20.49
N GLY A 37 0.58 -0.61 19.86
CA GLY A 37 1.50 0.41 19.36
C GLY A 37 2.51 -0.15 18.35
N LEU A 38 3.74 0.37 18.36
CA LEU A 38 4.77 0.00 17.37
C LEU A 38 5.61 -1.23 17.77
N VAL A 39 5.88 -1.40 19.07
CA VAL A 39 6.84 -2.40 19.59
C VAL A 39 6.20 -3.31 20.66
N GLY A 40 4.92 -3.12 20.96
CA GLY A 40 4.24 -3.89 21.98
C GLY A 40 3.89 -5.31 21.53
N ASP A 41 3.24 -6.00 22.46
CA ASP A 41 2.82 -7.39 22.28
C ASP A 41 1.84 -7.54 21.12
N LYS A 42 1.85 -8.74 20.53
CA LYS A 42 0.94 -9.08 19.44
C LYS A 42 -0.35 -9.67 19.98
N PHE A 43 -1.47 -9.24 19.41
CA PHE A 43 -2.80 -9.79 19.70
C PHE A 43 -3.59 -10.03 18.41
N VAL A 44 -4.62 -10.88 18.49
CA VAL A 44 -5.56 -11.09 17.37
C VAL A 44 -6.72 -10.13 17.54
N GLU A 45 -6.82 -9.17 16.63
CA GLU A 45 -7.99 -8.33 16.46
C GLU A 45 -9.03 -9.08 15.61
N ILE A 46 -10.30 -9.04 16.03
CA ILE A 46 -11.41 -9.66 15.31
C ILE A 46 -12.44 -8.56 15.01
N SER A 47 -12.73 -8.32 13.73
CA SER A 47 -13.81 -7.41 13.35
C SER A 47 -15.18 -8.02 13.67
N PHE A 48 -16.21 -7.20 13.85
CA PHE A 48 -17.56 -7.71 14.15
C PHE A 48 -18.24 -8.39 12.95
N GLY A 49 -17.85 -8.06 11.71
CA GLY A 49 -18.58 -8.50 10.52
C GLY A 49 -19.86 -7.71 10.28
N SER A 50 -20.67 -8.12 9.30
CA SER A 50 -21.89 -7.38 8.90
C SER A 50 -23.14 -7.82 9.67
N GLU A 51 -24.12 -6.92 9.80
CA GLU A 51 -25.37 -7.22 10.55
C GLU A 51 -26.17 -8.39 9.95
N GLN A 52 -26.13 -8.53 8.62
CA GLN A 52 -26.85 -9.56 7.87
C GLN A 52 -26.17 -10.92 7.93
N SER A 53 -24.90 -10.96 8.33
CA SER A 53 -24.13 -12.19 8.40
C SER A 53 -24.55 -13.05 9.60
N PRO A 54 -24.59 -14.39 9.45
CA PRO A 54 -24.88 -15.28 10.57
C PRO A 54 -23.85 -15.14 11.70
N LYS A 55 -24.28 -15.39 12.94
CA LYS A 55 -23.36 -15.51 14.09
C LYS A 55 -22.44 -16.71 13.92
N VAL A 56 -21.23 -16.63 14.47
CA VAL A 56 -20.33 -17.78 14.56
C VAL A 56 -20.83 -18.80 15.59
N GLY A 57 -20.73 -20.08 15.26
CA GLY A 57 -20.94 -21.23 16.13
C GLY A 57 -19.63 -21.89 16.54
N ASP A 58 -19.73 -22.90 17.40
CA ASP A 58 -18.56 -23.68 17.82
C ASP A 58 -17.93 -24.43 16.63
N GLY A 59 -16.62 -24.27 16.48
CA GLY A 59 -15.86 -24.87 15.37
C GLY A 59 -15.92 -24.12 14.05
N ASP A 60 -16.68 -23.01 13.96
CA ASP A 60 -16.65 -22.14 12.79
C ASP A 60 -15.27 -21.51 12.58
N MET A 61 -14.95 -21.20 11.32
CA MET A 61 -13.71 -20.55 10.93
C MET A 61 -14.03 -19.19 10.31
N ILE A 62 -13.32 -18.16 10.76
CA ILE A 62 -13.36 -16.81 10.18
C ILE A 62 -12.09 -16.58 9.34
N GLN A 63 -12.17 -15.65 8.38
CA GLN A 63 -11.07 -15.39 7.48
C GLN A 63 -9.98 -14.57 8.18
N GLY A 64 -8.73 -14.97 8.02
CA GLY A 64 -7.57 -14.17 8.41
C GLY A 64 -7.15 -13.22 7.28
N GLU A 65 -6.75 -12.01 7.63
CA GLU A 65 -6.10 -11.08 6.71
C GLU A 65 -4.65 -10.80 7.13
N PRO A 66 -3.76 -10.44 6.19
CA PRO A 66 -2.40 -10.06 6.51
C PRO A 66 -2.36 -8.83 7.44
N PRO A 67 -1.44 -8.81 8.43
CA PRO A 67 -1.26 -7.65 9.27
C PRO A 67 -0.68 -6.47 8.47
N LEU A 68 -1.16 -5.25 8.73
CA LEU A 68 -0.52 -4.05 8.22
C LEU A 68 0.83 -3.88 8.92
N GLN A 69 1.92 -3.81 8.16
CA GLN A 69 3.25 -3.57 8.69
C GLN A 69 3.69 -2.14 8.38
N ILE A 70 4.29 -1.46 9.36
CA ILE A 70 4.79 -0.09 9.17
C ILE A 70 5.88 -0.03 8.10
N SER A 71 6.66 -1.11 7.95
CA SER A 71 7.60 -1.28 6.83
C SER A 71 6.93 -1.13 5.48
N ASP A 72 5.72 -1.69 5.31
CA ASP A 72 5.00 -1.64 4.05
C ASP A 72 4.54 -0.22 3.74
N LEU A 73 4.11 0.52 4.77
CA LEU A 73 3.76 1.93 4.65
C LEU A 73 4.98 2.81 4.28
N LEU A 74 6.13 2.57 4.93
CA LEU A 74 7.37 3.29 4.63
C LEU A 74 7.85 3.01 3.21
N ASN A 75 7.79 1.75 2.76
CA ASN A 75 8.12 1.38 1.39
C ASN A 75 7.19 2.08 0.38
N LYS A 76 5.88 2.05 0.63
CA LYS A 76 4.89 2.77 -0.19
C LYS A 76 5.18 4.27 -0.25
N THR A 77 5.61 4.85 0.87
CA THR A 77 5.96 6.28 0.95
C THR A 77 7.21 6.58 0.12
N ASN A 78 8.24 5.73 0.19
CA ASN A 78 9.44 5.88 -0.63
C ASN A 78 9.12 5.79 -2.13
N GLU A 79 8.27 4.85 -2.55
CA GLU A 79 7.81 4.74 -3.95
C GLU A 79 7.13 6.02 -4.44
N VAL A 80 6.31 6.65 -3.60
CA VAL A 80 5.63 7.92 -3.93
C VAL A 80 6.65 9.06 -4.04
N LEU A 81 7.63 9.12 -3.13
CA LEU A 81 8.69 10.14 -3.18
C LEU A 81 9.55 9.99 -4.43
N ASP A 82 9.92 8.76 -4.79
CA ASP A 82 10.69 8.47 -6.01
C ASP A 82 9.92 8.85 -7.28
N SER A 83 8.63 8.51 -7.33
CA SER A 83 7.75 8.89 -8.44
C SER A 83 7.63 10.41 -8.58
N THR A 84 7.53 11.12 -7.46
CA THR A 84 7.46 12.59 -7.43
C THR A 84 8.77 13.21 -7.90
N LYS A 85 9.91 12.67 -7.47
CA LYS A 85 11.23 13.10 -7.93
C LYS A 85 11.38 12.91 -9.45
N GLY A 86 11.01 11.74 -9.97
CA GLY A 86 11.04 11.47 -11.41
C GLY A 86 10.14 12.41 -12.22
N ALA A 87 8.95 12.74 -11.70
CA ALA A 87 8.07 13.72 -12.34
C ALA A 87 8.70 15.13 -12.41
N ILE A 88 9.35 15.58 -11.33
CA ILE A 88 10.04 16.88 -11.28
C ILE A 88 11.23 16.90 -12.25
N GLU A 89 12.00 15.81 -12.32
CA GLU A 89 13.12 15.66 -13.27
C GLU A 89 12.64 15.77 -14.72
N ASN A 90 11.56 15.06 -15.08
CA ASN A 90 10.94 15.11 -16.41
C ASN A 90 10.47 16.54 -16.78
N VAL A 91 9.86 17.26 -15.84
CA VAL A 91 9.42 18.66 -16.05
C VAL A 91 10.62 19.57 -16.27
N ASN A 92 11.70 19.41 -15.48
CA ASN A 92 12.92 20.19 -15.63
C ASN A 92 13.60 19.91 -16.98
N ASP A 93 13.65 18.66 -17.42
CA ASP A 93 14.27 18.29 -18.69
C ASP A 93 13.47 18.79 -19.89
N THR A 94 12.15 18.73 -19.82
CA THR A 94 11.27 19.36 -20.82
C THR A 94 11.51 20.88 -20.92
N THR A 95 11.70 21.53 -19.77
CA THR A 95 11.98 22.97 -19.70
C THR A 95 13.35 23.31 -20.32
N LYS A 96 14.40 22.54 -19.98
CA LYS A 96 15.74 22.68 -20.59
C LYS A 96 15.68 22.47 -22.11
N GLN A 97 15.00 21.43 -22.57
CA GLN A 97 14.85 21.13 -24.00
C GLN A 97 14.15 22.26 -24.77
N SER A 98 13.14 22.89 -24.15
CA SER A 98 12.43 24.03 -24.73
C SER A 98 13.34 25.27 -24.85
N GLN A 99 14.18 25.54 -23.84
CA GLN A 99 15.15 26.64 -23.89
C GLN A 99 16.21 26.45 -25.00
N ILE A 100 16.68 25.21 -25.20
CA ILE A 100 17.63 24.86 -26.26
C ILE A 100 17.01 25.11 -27.65
N HIS A 101 15.75 24.71 -27.85
CA HIS A 101 15.03 24.99 -29.12
C HIS A 101 14.92 26.50 -29.41
N HIS A 102 14.69 27.34 -28.40
CA HIS A 102 14.61 28.79 -28.60
C HIS A 102 15.96 29.45 -28.93
N GLN A 103 17.10 28.89 -28.50
CA GLN A 103 18.43 29.38 -28.88
C GLN A 103 18.81 28.96 -30.30
N GLN A 104 18.53 27.70 -30.68
CA GLN A 104 18.82 27.20 -32.04
C GLN A 104 18.06 27.98 -33.13
N ASN A 105 16.81 28.36 -32.85
CA ASN A 105 16.00 29.10 -33.83
C ASN A 105 16.47 30.57 -34.04
N ARG A 106 17.18 31.16 -33.06
CA ARG A 106 17.79 32.50 -33.21
C ARG A 106 19.09 32.49 -34.00
N SER A 107 19.87 31.41 -33.91
CA SER A 107 21.16 31.28 -34.63
C SER A 107 21.01 31.06 -36.14
N GLY A 108 19.84 30.58 -36.61
CA GLY A 108 19.58 30.32 -38.04
C GLY A 108 19.06 31.51 -38.85
N SER A 109 18.70 32.63 -38.24
CA SER A 109 18.07 33.78 -38.93
C SER A 109 19.05 34.90 -39.33
N GLY A 110 20.35 34.73 -39.08
CA GLY A 110 21.38 35.76 -39.26
C GLY A 110 22.31 35.54 -40.45
N ASN A 111 21.83 35.13 -41.63
CA ASN A 111 22.65 35.21 -42.83
C ASN A 111 21.80 35.27 -44.10
N GLY A 112 21.59 36.47 -44.66
CA GLY A 112 20.89 36.58 -45.93
C GLY A 112 20.34 37.96 -46.30
N ARG A 113 21.10 39.05 -46.10
CA ARG A 113 20.88 40.33 -46.80
C ARG A 113 22.18 41.14 -46.88
N SER A 114 23.04 40.78 -47.82
CA SER A 114 24.14 41.63 -48.27
C SER A 114 24.57 41.23 -49.68
N ALA A 115 23.86 41.71 -50.70
CA ALA A 115 24.36 41.97 -52.05
C ALA A 115 23.19 42.43 -52.96
N ASP A 116 23.30 43.69 -53.41
CA ASP A 116 22.66 44.41 -54.55
C ASP A 116 22.60 45.87 -54.05
N GLN A 117 23.53 46.78 -54.34
CA GLN A 117 24.14 47.17 -55.62
C GLN A 117 23.13 47.35 -56.74
#